data_AF-A0A939X8U5-F1
#
_entry.id   AF-A0A939X8U5-F1
#
_cell.length_a   1.000
_cell.length_b   1.000
_cell.length_c   1.000
_cell.angle_alpha   90.00
_cell.angle_beta   90.00
_cell.angle_gamma   90.00
#
_symmetry.space_group_name_H-M   'P 1'
#
loop_
_entity.id
_entity.type
_entity.pdbx_description
1 polymer ?
#
loop_
_entity_poly.entity_id
_entity_poly.type
_entity_poly.pdbx_seq_one_letter_code
_entity_poly.pdbx_strand_id
1 'polypeptide(L)'
;MASKNKSSLGMLILQIALGCFLLAFGILTLQLDKGILGKLQAGVTGNEVAIAVNQILKGDAANIVIILLGVCEIVSGAFLLLSLFTSLGKIASLFNLIVLIAWIVVIVVIDFMGPCGLLNGAFKNMWTFLFFLKTLAMHMLVLGAILTVRS
;
A
#
# COMPACT_ATOMS: atom_id res chain seq x y z
N MET A 1 4.66 -38.97 -6.64
CA MET A 1 5.41 -37.71 -6.36
C MET A 1 4.43 -36.74 -5.71
N ALA A 2 4.38 -36.69 -4.38
CA ALA A 2 3.44 -35.84 -3.65
C ALA A 2 4.05 -34.44 -3.49
N SER A 3 3.55 -33.47 -4.26
CA SER A 3 3.90 -32.06 -4.08
C SER A 3 3.37 -31.60 -2.72
N LYS A 4 4.24 -31.55 -1.71
CA LYS A 4 3.97 -30.89 -0.43
C LYS A 4 3.92 -29.39 -0.70
N ASN A 5 2.75 -28.89 -1.05
CA ASN A 5 2.44 -27.47 -1.02
C ASN A 5 2.32 -27.06 0.46
N LYS A 6 3.45 -27.00 1.17
CA LYS A 6 3.49 -26.42 2.51
C LYS A 6 3.40 -24.92 2.33
N SER A 7 2.17 -24.40 2.28
CA SER A 7 1.97 -23.00 2.65
C SER A 7 2.51 -22.89 4.08
N SER A 8 3.66 -22.23 4.20
CA SER A 8 4.31 -22.02 5.50
C SER A 8 3.33 -21.29 6.41
N LEU A 9 3.30 -21.63 7.69
CA LEU A 9 2.48 -20.89 8.66
C LEU A 9 2.82 -19.38 8.63
N GLY A 10 4.07 -19.03 8.29
CA GLY A 10 4.49 -17.65 8.03
C GLY A 10 3.88 -17.02 6.78
N MET A 11 3.66 -17.78 5.70
CA MET A 11 2.99 -17.29 4.49
C MET A 11 1.52 -16.97 4.77
N LEU A 12 0.85 -17.80 5.57
CA LEU A 12 -0.53 -17.56 6.01
C LEU A 12 -0.63 -16.28 6.85
N ILE A 13 0.26 -16.10 7.83
CA ILE A 13 0.31 -14.87 8.65
C ILE A 13 0.55 -13.65 7.76
N LEU A 14 1.49 -13.74 6.82
CA LEU A 14 1.83 -12.64 5.91
C LEU A 14 0.66 -12.26 5.00
N GLN A 15 -0.09 -13.25 4.51
CA GLN A 15 -1.30 -13.05 3.71
C GLN A 15 -2.41 -12.38 4.50
N ILE A 16 -2.64 -12.79 5.75
CA ILE A 16 -3.62 -12.12 6.63
C ILE A 16 -3.17 -10.69 6.91
N ALA A 17 -1.91 -10.49 7.28
CA ALA A 17 -1.36 -9.17 7.57
C ALA A 17 -1.50 -8.24 6.36
N LEU A 18 -1.13 -8.70 5.17
CA LEU A 18 -1.27 -7.93 3.93
C LEU A 18 -2.74 -7.65 3.58
N GLY A 19 -3.62 -8.65 3.70
CA GLY A 19 -5.04 -8.48 3.41
C GLY A 19 -5.70 -7.45 4.33
N CYS A 20 -5.46 -7.54 5.64
CA CYS A 20 -5.92 -6.56 6.62
C CYS A 20 -5.29 -5.18 6.40
N PHE A 21 -4.00 -5.13 6.06
CA PHE A 21 -3.29 -3.89 5.76
C PHE A 21 -3.94 -3.19 4.56
N LEU A 22 -4.13 -3.88 3.43
CA LEU A 22 -4.75 -3.30 2.23
C LEU A 22 -6.20 -2.85 2.46
N LEU A 23 -6.97 -3.59 3.27
CA LEU A 23 -8.33 -3.17 3.65
C LEU A 23 -8.33 -1.88 4.46
N ALA A 24 -7.53 -1.84 5.53
CA ALA A 24 -7.42 -0.64 6.37
C ALA A 24 -6.89 0.54 5.56
N PHE A 25 -5.88 0.28 4.72
CA PHE A 25 -5.27 1.28 3.87
C PHE A 25 -6.26 1.85 2.86
N GLY A 26 -6.96 1.00 2.10
CA GLY A 26 -7.95 1.43 1.12
C GLY A 26 -9.14 2.18 1.74
N ILE A 27 -9.61 1.77 2.92
CA ILE A 27 -10.64 2.51 3.67
C ILE A 27 -10.13 3.91 4.03
N LEU A 28 -8.89 4.01 4.54
CA LEU A 28 -8.27 5.30 4.84
C LEU A 28 -8.08 6.13 3.57
N THR A 29 -7.73 5.52 2.43
CA THR A 29 -7.59 6.18 1.12
C THR A 29 -8.89 6.88 0.74
N LEU A 30 -10.02 6.19 0.90
CA LEU A 30 -11.35 6.70 0.56
C LEU A 30 -11.91 7.69 1.59
N GLN A 31 -11.51 7.60 2.86
CA GLN A 31 -11.98 8.52 3.90
C GLN A 31 -11.42 9.95 3.78
N LEU A 32 -10.26 10.12 3.11
CA LEU A 32 -9.68 11.45 2.85
C LEU A 32 -10.53 12.34 1.93
N ASP A 33 -11.54 11.78 1.25
CA ASP A 33 -12.41 12.49 0.30
C ASP A 33 -13.48 13.37 0.99
N LYS A 34 -13.78 13.18 2.28
CA LYS A 34 -14.99 13.77 2.92
C LYS A 34 -14.80 15.00 3.83
N GLY A 35 -13.73 15.80 3.70
CA GLY A 35 -13.75 17.18 4.22
C GLY A 35 -12.44 17.79 4.72
N ILE A 36 -12.53 19.04 5.20
CA ILE A 36 -11.42 19.89 5.68
C ILE A 36 -10.61 19.22 6.81
N LEU A 37 -11.25 18.36 7.63
CA LEU A 37 -10.59 17.58 8.68
C LEU A 37 -9.78 16.39 8.13
N GLY A 38 -10.18 15.78 7.01
CA GLY A 38 -9.46 14.68 6.34
C GLY A 38 -8.16 15.15 5.67
N LYS A 39 -8.14 16.39 5.15
CA LYS A 39 -6.93 17.03 4.59
C LYS A 39 -5.90 17.40 5.67
N LEU A 40 -6.34 17.71 6.89
CA LEU A 40 -5.45 17.92 8.05
C LEU A 40 -4.90 16.60 8.58
N GLN A 41 -5.70 15.53 8.53
CA GLN A 41 -5.30 14.19 8.93
C GLN A 41 -4.38 13.51 7.90
N ALA A 42 -4.48 13.90 6.62
CA ALA A 42 -3.55 13.56 5.55
C ALA A 42 -2.08 13.85 5.90
N GLY A 43 -1.84 14.94 6.64
CA GLY A 43 -0.49 15.36 7.05
C GLY A 43 0.01 14.78 8.38
N VAL A 44 -0.87 14.18 9.19
CA VAL A 44 -0.51 13.72 10.56
C VAL A 44 -0.65 12.20 10.73
N THR A 45 -1.48 11.52 9.93
CA THR A 45 -1.65 10.05 9.95
C THR A 45 -1.93 9.43 8.57
N GLY A 46 -1.83 10.19 7.48
CA GLY A 46 -2.63 9.91 6.28
C GLY A 46 -1.94 9.23 5.12
N ASN A 47 -2.56 8.12 4.71
CA ASN A 47 -2.56 7.50 3.39
C ASN A 47 -1.47 7.94 2.38
N GLU A 48 -0.40 7.17 2.35
CA GLU A 48 0.75 7.31 1.45
C GLU A 48 0.36 7.33 -0.03
N VAL A 49 -0.66 6.58 -0.44
CA VAL A 49 -1.14 6.55 -1.84
C VAL A 49 -1.80 7.87 -2.22
N ALA A 50 -2.67 8.41 -1.36
CA ALA A 50 -3.30 9.71 -1.61
C ALA A 50 -2.25 10.84 -1.68
N ILE A 51 -1.22 10.80 -0.82
CA ILE A 51 -0.11 11.75 -0.89
C ILE A 51 0.63 11.61 -2.22
N ALA A 52 0.96 10.38 -2.62
CA ALA A 52 1.70 10.13 -3.85
C ALA A 52 0.94 10.62 -5.08
N VAL A 53 -0.36 10.33 -5.15
CA VAL A 53 -1.21 10.77 -6.26
C VAL A 53 -1.35 12.29 -6.29
N ASN A 54 -1.56 12.96 -5.15
CA ASN A 54 -1.69 14.42 -5.10
C ASN A 54 -0.39 15.17 -5.45
N GLN A 55 0.77 14.52 -5.31
CA GLN A 55 2.04 15.10 -5.76
C GLN A 55 2.21 15.03 -7.29
N ILE A 56 1.64 14.02 -7.93
CA ILE A 56 1.74 13.82 -9.39
C ILE A 56 0.59 14.52 -10.13
N LEU A 57 -0.63 14.36 -9.63
CA LEU A 57 -1.87 14.86 -10.22
C LEU A 57 -2.50 15.91 -9.31
N LYS A 58 -3.19 16.88 -9.90
CA LYS A 58 -3.86 17.96 -9.16
C LYS A 58 -5.35 18.03 -9.53
N GLY A 59 -6.17 18.45 -8.57
CA GLY A 59 -7.60 18.67 -8.78
C GLY A 59 -8.38 17.37 -8.96
N ASP A 60 -9.45 17.42 -9.76
CA ASP A 60 -10.43 16.34 -9.87
C ASP A 60 -9.84 15.02 -10.39
N ALA A 61 -8.81 15.09 -11.23
CA ALA A 61 -8.11 13.90 -11.73
C ALA A 61 -7.42 13.12 -10.59
N ALA A 62 -6.86 13.82 -9.60
CA ALA A 62 -6.24 13.17 -8.45
C ALA A 62 -7.30 12.45 -7.60
N ASN A 63 -8.45 13.10 -7.37
CA ASN A 63 -9.53 12.52 -6.58
C ASN A 63 -10.08 11.23 -7.23
N ILE A 64 -10.30 11.24 -8.55
CA ILE A 64 -10.77 10.05 -9.28
C ILE A 64 -9.77 8.89 -9.13
N VAL A 65 -8.48 9.16 -9.28
CA VAL A 65 -7.43 8.13 -9.16
C VAL A 65 -7.33 7.60 -7.73
N ILE A 66 -7.44 8.46 -6.71
CA ILE A 66 -7.45 8.07 -5.29
C ILE A 66 -8.63 7.15 -4.99
N ILE A 67 -9.82 7.47 -5.51
CA ILE A 67 -11.01 6.64 -5.35
C ILE A 67 -10.80 5.27 -6.01
N LEU A 68 -10.31 5.24 -7.25
CA LEU A 68 -10.05 3.99 -7.96
C LEU A 68 -9.03 3.12 -7.22
N LEU A 69 -7.93 3.70 -6.74
CA LEU A 69 -6.90 2.98 -5.99
C LEU A 69 -7.42 2.46 -4.65
N GLY A 70 -8.13 3.28 -3.88
CA GLY A 70 -8.72 2.85 -2.61
C GLY A 70 -9.71 1.69 -2.79
N VAL A 71 -10.52 1.71 -3.84
CA VAL A 71 -11.40 0.57 -4.18
C VAL A 71 -10.59 -0.66 -4.58
N CYS A 72 -9.57 -0.52 -5.43
CA CYS A 72 -8.69 -1.62 -5.82
C CYS A 72 -8.00 -2.26 -4.61
N GLU A 73 -7.52 -1.46 -3.66
CA GLU A 73 -6.89 -1.94 -2.42
C GLU A 73 -7.85 -2.72 -1.55
N ILE A 74 -9.07 -2.21 -1.34
CA ILE A 74 -10.10 -2.92 -0.57
C ILE A 74 -10.43 -4.25 -1.23
N VAL A 75 -10.65 -4.24 -2.55
CA VAL A 75 -10.97 -5.45 -3.32
C VAL A 75 -9.82 -6.45 -3.28
N SER A 76 -8.58 -6.00 -3.44
CA SER A 76 -7.40 -6.86 -3.37
C SER A 76 -7.20 -7.44 -1.97
N GLY A 77 -7.35 -6.64 -0.92
CA GLY A 77 -7.28 -7.08 0.47
C GLY A 77 -8.37 -8.11 0.80
N ALA A 78 -9.61 -7.86 0.37
CA ALA A 78 -10.71 -8.80 0.51
C ALA A 78 -10.44 -10.12 -0.22
N PHE A 79 -9.97 -10.07 -1.47
CA PHE A 79 -9.62 -11.28 -2.23
C PHE A 79 -8.43 -12.03 -1.64
N LEU A 80 -7.44 -11.33 -1.08
CA LEU A 80 -6.35 -11.97 -0.36
C LEU A 80 -6.84 -12.72 0.89
N LEU A 81 -7.79 -12.16 1.65
CA LEU A 81 -8.34 -12.85 2.80
C LEU A 81 -9.28 -13.99 2.41
N LEU A 82 -10.13 -13.78 1.40
CA LEU A 82 -11.01 -14.83 0.88
C LEU A 82 -10.21 -15.99 0.28
N SER A 83 -9.03 -15.72 -0.27
CA SER A 83 -8.19 -16.79 -0.84
C SER A 83 -7.59 -17.75 0.19
N LEU A 84 -7.74 -17.45 1.49
CA LEU A 84 -7.47 -18.40 2.58
C LEU A 84 -8.51 -19.53 2.63
N PHE A 85 -9.73 -19.27 2.15
CA PHE A 85 -10.86 -20.21 2.22
C PHE A 85 -11.25 -20.76 0.84
N THR A 86 -10.91 -20.07 -0.25
CA THR A 86 -11.30 -20.46 -1.61
C THR A 86 -10.21 -20.16 -2.65
N SER A 87 -10.16 -20.91 -3.75
CA SER A 87 -9.25 -20.61 -4.85
C SER A 87 -9.85 -19.54 -5.75
N LEU A 88 -9.39 -18.29 -5.60
CA LEU A 88 -9.83 -17.14 -6.41
C LEU A 88 -9.11 -17.01 -7.75
N GLY A 89 -8.07 -17.81 -7.98
CA GLY A 89 -7.39 -17.95 -9.28
C GLY A 89 -6.91 -16.62 -9.88
N LYS A 90 -7.13 -16.46 -11.19
CA LYS A 90 -6.55 -15.38 -12.02
C LYS A 90 -7.02 -13.96 -11.66
N ILE A 91 -8.22 -13.81 -11.10
CA ILE A 91 -8.81 -12.49 -10.81
C ILE A 91 -8.09 -11.83 -9.62
N ALA A 92 -7.85 -12.58 -8.53
CA ALA A 92 -7.10 -12.07 -7.38
C ALA A 92 -5.67 -11.67 -7.77
N SER A 93 -5.04 -12.44 -8.67
CA SER A 93 -3.71 -12.12 -9.20
C SER A 93 -3.67 -10.79 -9.97
N LEU A 94 -4.73 -10.45 -10.72
CA LEU A 94 -4.81 -9.17 -11.45
C LEU A 94 -4.89 -7.97 -10.50
N PHE A 95 -5.74 -8.03 -9.47
CA PHE A 95 -5.85 -6.95 -8.48
C PHE A 95 -4.56 -6.77 -7.68
N ASN A 96 -3.93 -7.88 -7.26
CA ASN A 96 -2.62 -7.82 -6.60
C ASN A 96 -1.55 -7.19 -7.50
N LEU A 97 -1.57 -7.43 -8.81
CA LEU A 97 -0.65 -6.78 -9.74
C LEU A 97 -0.90 -5.27 -9.83
N ILE A 98 -2.17 -4.82 -9.86
CA ILE A 98 -2.51 -3.39 -9.86
C ILE A 98 -1.99 -2.72 -8.58
N VAL A 99 -2.26 -3.34 -7.42
CA VAL A 99 -1.79 -2.84 -6.12
C VAL A 99 -0.27 -2.81 -6.06
N LEU A 100 0.42 -3.84 -6.59
CA LEU A 100 1.88 -3.88 -6.67
C LEU A 100 2.43 -2.66 -7.44
N ILE A 101 1.87 -2.37 -8.61
CA ILE A 101 2.31 -1.24 -9.44
C ILE A 101 2.05 0.08 -8.70
N ALA A 102 0.88 0.25 -8.10
CA ALA A 102 0.56 1.44 -7.31
C ALA A 102 1.54 1.61 -6.14
N TRP A 103 1.91 0.52 -5.46
CA TRP A 103 2.85 0.55 -4.35
C TRP A 103 4.27 0.98 -4.75
N ILE A 104 4.72 0.58 -5.94
CA ILE A 104 6.00 1.05 -6.49
C ILE A 104 5.98 2.57 -6.69
N VAL A 105 4.87 3.13 -7.17
CA VAL A 105 4.72 4.59 -7.32
C VAL A 105 4.80 5.28 -5.96
N VAL A 106 4.14 4.72 -4.93
CA VAL A 106 4.22 5.25 -3.55
C VAL A 106 5.66 5.32 -3.06
N ILE A 107 6.43 4.25 -3.25
CA ILE A 107 7.84 4.20 -2.85
C ILE A 107 8.63 5.34 -3.52
N VAL A 108 8.47 5.52 -4.83
CA VAL A 108 9.18 6.59 -5.55
C VAL A 108 8.76 7.96 -5.03
N VAL A 109 7.47 8.20 -4.86
CA VAL A 109 7.00 9.54 -4.49
C VAL A 109 7.31 9.88 -3.04
N ILE A 110 7.17 8.94 -2.12
CA ILE A 110 7.37 9.21 -0.69
C ILE A 110 8.83 8.99 -0.27
N ASP A 111 9.40 7.83 -0.57
CA ASP A 111 10.75 7.51 -0.10
C ASP A 111 11.81 8.27 -0.87
N PHE A 112 11.62 8.56 -2.17
CA PHE A 112 12.62 9.33 -2.92
C PHE A 112 12.30 10.83 -2.90
N MET A 113 11.07 11.22 -3.27
CA MET A 113 10.73 12.62 -3.50
C MET A 113 10.11 13.34 -2.29
N GLY A 114 9.62 12.58 -1.30
CA GLY A 114 8.90 13.11 -0.15
C GLY A 114 9.74 14.03 0.74
N PRO A 115 9.13 14.79 1.67
CA PRO A 115 9.83 15.79 2.49
C PRO A 115 10.99 15.22 3.32
N CYS A 116 10.87 13.97 3.74
CA CYS A 116 11.91 13.20 4.44
C CYS A 116 12.57 12.15 3.53
N GLY A 117 12.31 12.18 2.23
CA GLY A 117 12.81 11.21 1.27
C GLY A 117 14.28 11.41 0.92
N LEU A 118 14.82 10.43 0.21
CA LEU A 118 16.23 10.32 -0.19
C LEU A 118 16.74 11.60 -0.86
N LEU A 119 15.95 12.20 -1.75
CA LEU A 119 16.36 13.37 -2.54
C LEU A 119 16.09 14.72 -1.85
N ASN A 120 15.23 14.74 -0.81
CA ASN A 120 14.67 15.99 -0.28
C ASN A 120 15.01 16.25 1.20
N GLY A 121 15.55 15.27 1.93
CA GLY A 121 15.92 15.52 3.32
C GLY A 121 16.42 14.36 4.16
N ALA A 122 16.45 13.12 3.66
CA ALA A 122 16.80 11.94 4.45
C ALA A 122 18.11 12.10 5.26
N PHE A 123 19.11 12.79 4.70
CA PHE A 123 20.42 12.96 5.35
C PHE A 123 20.62 14.30 6.07
N LYS A 124 19.56 15.10 6.25
CA LYS A 124 19.66 16.42 6.90
C LYS A 124 19.99 16.33 8.39
N ASN A 125 19.39 15.38 9.10
CA ASN A 125 19.66 15.11 10.51
C ASN A 125 19.26 13.67 10.88
N MET A 126 19.67 13.22 12.06
CA MET A 126 19.42 11.85 12.53
C MET A 126 17.92 11.52 12.59
N TRP A 127 17.09 12.46 13.02
CA TRP A 127 15.65 12.22 13.15
C TRP A 127 14.99 11.98 11.78
N THR A 128 15.31 12.82 10.78
CA THR A 128 14.81 12.66 9.40
C THR A 128 15.31 11.38 8.75
N PHE A 129 16.56 10.99 9.03
CA PHE A 129 17.13 9.73 8.54
C PHE A 129 16.42 8.51 9.12
N LEU A 130 16.18 8.48 10.44
CA LEU A 130 15.44 7.40 11.08
C LEU A 130 13.99 7.33 10.60
N PHE A 131 13.36 8.49 10.36
CA PHE A 131 12.02 8.54 9.76
C PHE A 131 12.00 7.94 8.35
N PHE A 132 12.94 8.34 7.49
CA PHE A 132 13.11 7.77 6.16
C PHE A 132 13.29 6.24 6.21
N LEU A 133 14.22 5.76 7.04
CA LEU A 133 14.51 4.33 7.15
C LEU A 133 13.28 3.54 7.63
N LYS A 134 12.52 4.09 8.60
CA LYS A 134 11.27 3.49 9.08
C LYS A 134 10.23 3.38 7.98
N THR A 135 10.03 4.45 7.21
CA THR A 135 9.03 4.49 6.13
C THR A 135 9.42 3.54 5.00
N LEU A 136 10.68 3.60 4.54
CA LEU A 136 11.19 2.70 3.50
C LEU A 136 11.07 1.23 3.92
N ALA A 137 11.43 0.90 5.17
CA ALA A 137 11.29 -0.46 5.69
C ALA A 137 9.84 -0.94 5.67
N MET A 138 8.88 -0.08 6.04
CA MET A 138 7.46 -0.40 5.96
C MET A 138 7.03 -0.71 4.52
N HIS A 139 7.39 0.16 3.57
CA HIS A 139 7.04 -0.07 2.16
C HIS A 139 7.68 -1.34 1.60
N MET A 140 8.94 -1.64 1.98
CA MET A 140 9.62 -2.88 1.59
C MET A 140 8.95 -4.12 2.19
N LEU A 141 8.44 -4.05 3.43
CA LEU A 141 7.67 -5.14 4.04
C LEU A 141 6.37 -5.41 3.28
N VAL A 142 5.64 -4.35 2.90
CA VAL A 142 4.41 -4.49 2.10
C VAL A 142 4.73 -5.05 0.71
N LEU A 143 5.76 -4.53 0.05
CA LEU A 143 6.19 -5.03 -1.27
C LEU A 143 6.61 -6.50 -1.20
N GLY A 144 7.42 -6.86 -0.19
CA GLY A 144 7.82 -8.24 0.06
C GLY A 144 6.63 -9.16 0.33
N ALA A 145 5.62 -8.67 1.06
CA ALA A 145 4.38 -9.39 1.30
C ALA A 145 3.61 -9.63 0.00
N ILE A 146 3.40 -8.61 -0.83
CA ILE A 146 2.68 -8.73 -2.11
C ILE A 146 3.38 -9.73 -3.04
N LEU A 147 4.71 -9.70 -3.11
CA LEU A 147 5.49 -10.60 -3.97
C LEU A 147 5.53 -12.05 -3.46
N THR A 148 5.46 -12.25 -2.14
CA THR A 148 5.52 -13.57 -1.52
C THR A 148 4.16 -14.25 -1.49
N VAL A 149 3.09 -13.47 -1.25
CA VAL A 149 1.71 -13.95 -1.21
C VAL A 149 1.21 -14.06 -2.65
N ARG A 150 1.71 -15.07 -3.36
CA ARG A 150 1.26 -15.39 -4.70
C ARG A 150 -0.02 -16.22 -4.60
N SER A 151 -1.15 -15.57 -4.88
CA SER A 151 -2.48 -16.18 -4.96
C SER A 151 -2.66 -17.01 -6.23
#